data_AF-A0A3D4IPF4-F1
#
_entry.id   AF-A0A3D4IPF4-F1
#
_cell.length_a   1.000
_cell.length_b   1.000
_cell.length_c   1.000
_cell.angle_alpha   90.00
_cell.angle_beta   90.00
_cell.angle_gamma   90.00
#
_symmetry.space_group_name_H-M   'P 1'
#
loop_
_entity.id
_entity.type
_entity.pdbx_description
1 polymer ?
#
loop_
_entity_poly.entity_id
_entity_poly.type
_entity_poly.pdbx_seq_one_letter_code
_entity_poly.pdbx_strand_id
1 'polypeptide(L)'
;MKFTLLPLIILTLFTPAANSQDILVTPAWLNTHKDDPDLVILQVNRMQLDFEDEHLDGARFLWPGWLAPNTPEGNMNAIDIKNGEKVLRSLGINNQSKVIVTFVKDEVTVTARMFLMLEYLGLKGQVLWLDGGLEDWKANGFPVAKGNVTEY
;
A
#
# COMPACT_ATOMS: atom_id res chain seq x y z
N MET A 1 -29.25 -39.90 -52.02
CA MET A 1 -28.22 -39.54 -51.02
C MET A 1 -28.85 -38.62 -49.98
N LYS A 2 -28.92 -39.03 -48.70
CA LYS A 2 -29.38 -38.20 -47.58
C LYS A 2 -28.14 -37.77 -46.78
N PHE A 3 -27.90 -36.47 -46.64
CA PHE A 3 -26.86 -35.93 -45.76
C PHE A 3 -27.51 -35.47 -44.46
N THR A 4 -27.18 -36.13 -43.35
CA THR A 4 -27.52 -35.70 -42.00
C THR A 4 -26.42 -34.76 -41.48
N LEU A 5 -26.76 -33.49 -41.22
CA LEU A 5 -25.90 -32.55 -40.50
C LEU A 5 -26.00 -32.80 -38.99
N LEU A 6 -24.85 -32.92 -38.33
CA LEU A 6 -24.73 -32.98 -36.87
C LEU A 6 -24.67 -31.54 -36.30
N PRO A 7 -25.35 -31.20 -35.19
CA PRO A 7 -25.22 -29.87 -34.60
C PRO A 7 -23.92 -29.76 -33.80
N LEU A 8 -23.18 -28.68 -34.03
CA LEU A 8 -21.99 -28.34 -33.27
C LEU A 8 -22.43 -27.70 -31.94
N ILE A 9 -22.23 -28.41 -30.82
CA ILE A 9 -22.45 -27.86 -29.48
C ILE A 9 -21.23 -27.03 -29.12
N ILE A 10 -21.41 -25.70 -29.02
CA ILE A 10 -20.39 -24.77 -28.54
C ILE A 10 -20.43 -24.80 -27.01
N LEU A 11 -19.43 -25.44 -26.41
CA LEU A 11 -19.22 -25.43 -24.96
C LEU A 11 -18.49 -24.13 -24.58
N THR A 12 -19.21 -23.17 -24.02
CA THR A 12 -18.61 -21.93 -23.48
C THR A 12 -17.92 -22.26 -22.16
N LEU A 13 -16.60 -22.32 -22.17
CA LEU A 13 -15.80 -22.37 -20.96
C LEU A 13 -15.91 -21.01 -20.26
N PHE A 14 -16.58 -20.97 -19.10
CA PHE A 14 -16.54 -19.83 -18.20
C PHE A 14 -15.15 -19.83 -17.54
N THR A 15 -14.24 -18.98 -18.01
CA THR A 15 -13.00 -18.72 -17.28
C THR A 15 -13.34 -17.75 -16.15
N PRO A 16 -13.22 -18.15 -14.86
CA PRO A 16 -13.30 -17.18 -13.79
C PRO A 16 -12.21 -16.14 -14.02
N ALA A 17 -12.59 -14.88 -14.23
CA ALA A 17 -11.63 -13.79 -14.20
C ALA A 17 -10.95 -13.85 -12.83
N ALA A 18 -9.62 -13.95 -12.82
CA ALA A 18 -8.87 -13.72 -11.61
C ALA A 18 -9.28 -12.34 -11.08
N ASN A 19 -9.80 -12.26 -9.86
CA ASN A 19 -9.98 -11.00 -9.15
C ASN A 19 -8.57 -10.44 -8.90
N SER A 20 -7.97 -9.78 -9.88
CA SER A 20 -6.84 -8.88 -9.63
C SER A 20 -7.44 -7.70 -8.89
N GLN A 21 -7.40 -7.75 -7.56
CA GLN A 21 -7.69 -6.58 -6.76
C GLN A 21 -6.67 -5.52 -7.20
N ASP A 22 -7.15 -4.39 -7.71
CA ASP A 22 -6.27 -3.34 -8.21
C ASP A 22 -5.38 -2.87 -7.06
N ILE A 23 -4.06 -3.05 -7.21
CA ILE A 23 -3.07 -2.64 -6.22
C ILE A 23 -3.04 -1.10 -6.15
N LEU A 24 -3.39 -0.41 -7.23
CA LEU A 24 -3.40 1.04 -7.32
C LEU A 24 -4.76 1.61 -6.88
N VAL A 25 -4.73 2.66 -6.07
CA VAL A 25 -5.88 3.51 -5.76
C VAL A 25 -5.61 4.94 -6.18
N THR A 26 -6.63 5.65 -6.64
CA THR A 26 -6.49 7.06 -7.02
C THR A 26 -6.61 7.99 -5.80
N PRO A 27 -6.09 9.22 -5.87
CA PRO A 27 -6.33 10.24 -4.85
C PRO A 27 -7.82 10.46 -4.54
N ALA A 28 -8.67 10.47 -5.57
CA ALA A 28 -10.10 10.62 -5.41
C ALA A 28 -10.74 9.47 -4.61
N TRP A 29 -10.34 8.23 -4.88
CA TRP A 29 -10.80 7.07 -4.11
C TRP A 29 -10.33 7.17 -2.65
N LEU A 30 -9.06 7.49 -2.41
CA LEU A 30 -8.54 7.60 -1.05
C LEU A 30 -9.27 8.71 -0.27
N ASN A 31 -9.54 9.86 -0.89
CA ASN A 31 -10.22 10.95 -0.22
C ASN A 31 -11.65 10.59 0.25
N THR A 32 -12.32 9.63 -0.40
CA THR A 32 -13.64 9.15 0.05
C THR A 32 -13.59 8.00 1.06
N HIS A 33 -12.42 7.37 1.27
CA HIS A 33 -12.26 6.19 2.14
C HIS A 33 -11.25 6.42 3.27
N LYS A 34 -10.55 7.56 3.32
CA LYS A 34 -9.46 7.82 4.29
C LYS A 34 -9.87 7.71 5.76
N ASP A 35 -11.17 7.83 6.04
CA ASP A 35 -11.75 7.74 7.38
C ASP A 35 -12.38 6.36 7.67
N ASP A 36 -12.21 5.37 6.77
CA ASP A 36 -12.64 3.98 7.00
C ASP A 36 -11.85 3.40 8.19
N PRO A 37 -12.53 2.72 9.15
CA PRO A 37 -11.92 2.32 10.42
C PRO A 37 -10.79 1.29 10.28
N ASP A 38 -10.81 0.50 9.21
CA ASP A 38 -9.80 -0.52 8.93
C ASP A 38 -8.71 -0.02 7.96
N LEU A 39 -8.80 1.23 7.46
CA LEU A 39 -7.82 1.78 6.53
C LEU A 39 -6.67 2.46 7.28
N VAL A 40 -5.44 2.09 6.95
CA VAL A 40 -4.22 2.71 7.47
C VAL A 40 -3.44 3.31 6.33
N ILE A 41 -3.16 4.61 6.40
CA ILE A 41 -2.35 5.31 5.41
C ILE A 41 -0.92 5.40 5.94
N LEU A 42 0.05 4.85 5.23
CA LEU A 42 1.46 4.94 5.54
C LEU A 42 2.15 5.84 4.51
N GLN A 43 2.62 7.00 4.95
CA GLN A 43 3.48 7.84 4.13
C GLN A 43 4.94 7.50 4.43
N VAL A 44 5.64 7.04 3.40
CA VAL A 44 7.05 6.68 3.50
C VAL A 44 7.89 7.94 3.28
N ASN A 45 8.69 8.27 4.31
CA ASN A 45 9.67 9.34 4.24
C ASN A 45 11.00 8.85 4.82
N ARG A 46 12.12 9.28 4.24
CA ARG A 46 13.45 9.03 4.83
C ARG A 46 13.70 9.83 6.11
N MET A 47 13.11 11.02 6.22
CA MET A 47 13.26 11.93 7.35
C MET A 47 11.91 12.24 7.97
N GLN A 48 11.82 12.11 9.29
CA GLN A 48 10.61 12.44 10.04
C GLN A 48 10.25 13.94 9.92
N LEU A 49 11.25 14.82 9.87
CA LEU A 49 11.04 16.26 9.66
C LEU A 49 10.32 16.58 8.35
N ASP A 50 10.57 15.81 7.28
CA ASP A 50 9.88 16.02 6.00
C ASP A 50 8.41 15.60 6.08
N PHE A 51 8.13 14.52 6.82
CA PHE A 51 6.76 14.11 7.11
C PHE A 51 6.04 15.16 7.96
N GLU A 52 6.69 15.69 9.00
CA GLU A 52 6.12 16.71 9.88
C GLU A 52 5.89 18.05 9.15
N ASP A 53 6.70 18.39 8.15
CA ASP A 53 6.46 19.59 7.33
C ASP A 53 5.25 19.42 6.39
N GLU A 54 5.02 18.22 5.85
CA GLU A 54 3.87 17.91 5.00
C GLU A 54 3.59 16.41 4.89
N HIS A 55 2.35 16.00 5.21
CA HIS A 55 1.87 14.64 4.97
C HIS A 55 0.39 14.61 4.58
N LEU A 56 -0.07 13.49 4.00
CA LEU A 56 -1.50 13.25 3.80
C LEU A 56 -2.23 13.34 5.15
N ASP A 57 -3.38 14.00 5.17
CA ASP A 57 -4.24 14.04 6.36
C ASP A 57 -4.64 12.61 6.79
N GLY A 58 -4.40 12.26 8.06
CA GLY A 58 -4.59 10.91 8.59
C GLY A 58 -3.46 9.91 8.32
N ALA A 59 -2.39 10.31 7.62
CA ALA A 59 -1.26 9.43 7.38
C ALA A 59 -0.42 9.18 8.63
N ARG A 60 0.20 8.00 8.66
CA ARG A 60 1.18 7.58 9.64
C ARG A 60 2.57 7.60 9.01
N PHE A 61 3.56 8.05 9.75
CA PHE A 61 4.95 8.06 9.30
C PHE A 61 5.49 6.62 9.29
N LEU A 62 6.01 6.19 8.14
CA LEU A 62 6.77 4.96 8.03
C LEU A 62 8.22 5.27 7.66
N TRP A 63 9.13 5.09 8.62
CA TRP A 63 10.56 5.12 8.33
C TRP A 63 11.02 3.80 7.71
N PRO A 64 11.66 3.80 6.52
CA PRO A 64 12.07 2.56 5.85
C PRO A 64 12.94 1.63 6.68
N GLY A 65 13.82 2.20 7.53
CA GLY A 65 14.72 1.44 8.38
C GLY A 65 14.02 0.56 9.42
N TRP A 66 12.75 0.84 9.75
CA TRP A 66 11.96 0.00 10.65
C TRP A 66 11.55 -1.34 10.03
N LEU A 67 11.35 -1.41 8.71
CA LEU A 67 10.95 -2.65 8.02
C LEU A 67 12.07 -3.22 7.15
N ALA A 68 13.07 -2.41 6.79
CA ALA A 68 14.23 -2.84 6.02
C ALA A 68 15.52 -2.30 6.65
N PRO A 69 15.97 -2.86 7.79
CA PRO A 69 17.14 -2.37 8.50
C PRO A 69 18.44 -2.62 7.72
N ASN A 70 19.40 -1.72 7.90
CA ASN A 70 20.77 -1.92 7.43
C ASN A 70 21.54 -2.74 8.47
N THR A 71 22.43 -3.61 7.99
CA THR A 71 23.35 -4.42 8.81
C THR A 71 24.75 -4.35 8.19
N PRO A 72 25.81 -4.82 8.87
CA PRO A 72 27.13 -4.93 8.26
C PRO A 72 27.16 -5.76 6.97
N GLU A 73 26.22 -6.69 6.81
CA GLU A 73 26.11 -7.58 5.64
C GLU A 73 25.41 -6.93 4.43
N GLY A 74 24.67 -5.84 4.64
CA GLY A 74 23.93 -5.19 3.55
C GLY A 74 22.96 -4.10 4.00
N ASN A 75 22.39 -3.41 3.02
CA ASN A 75 21.37 -2.39 3.25
C ASN A 75 19.98 -2.92 2.89
N MET A 76 18.95 -2.39 3.55
CA MET A 76 17.54 -2.72 3.28
C MET A 76 17.22 -4.22 3.39
N ASN A 77 17.81 -4.90 4.37
CA ASN A 77 17.61 -6.33 4.60
C ASN A 77 16.16 -6.62 4.98
N ALA A 78 15.69 -7.84 4.74
CA ALA A 78 14.40 -8.23 5.30
C ALA A 78 14.48 -8.25 6.83
N ILE A 79 13.54 -7.59 7.49
CA ILE A 79 13.37 -7.71 8.95
C ILE A 79 12.85 -9.10 9.32
N ASP A 80 13.16 -9.59 10.52
CA ASP A 80 12.54 -10.79 11.05
C ASP A 80 11.05 -10.58 11.35
N ILE A 81 10.25 -11.64 11.22
CA ILE A 81 8.78 -11.57 11.37
C ILE A 81 8.35 -11.01 12.73
N LYS A 82 9.05 -11.36 13.82
CA LYS A 82 8.66 -10.95 15.18
C LYS A 82 8.85 -9.45 15.39
N ASN A 83 9.96 -8.88 14.94
CA ASN A 83 10.18 -7.44 15.04
C ASN A 83 9.35 -6.68 14.01
N GLY A 84 9.15 -7.23 12.81
CA GLY A 84 8.22 -6.69 11.83
C GLY A 84 6.80 -6.57 12.39
N GLU A 85 6.27 -7.62 13.05
CA GLU A 85 4.95 -7.56 13.68
C GLU A 85 4.86 -6.43 14.71
N LYS A 86 5.88 -6.23 15.56
CA LYS A 86 5.88 -5.12 16.52
C LYS A 86 5.77 -3.75 15.84
N VAL A 87 6.50 -3.55 14.74
CA VAL A 87 6.43 -2.31 13.96
C VAL A 87 5.03 -2.13 13.38
N LEU A 88 4.44 -3.19 12.81
CA LEU A 88 3.06 -3.13 12.29
C LEU A 88 2.07 -2.77 13.39
N ARG A 89 2.17 -3.38 14.58
CA ARG A 89 1.30 -3.06 15.72
C ARG A 89 1.48 -1.62 16.20
N SER A 90 2.71 -1.11 16.27
CA SER A 90 2.95 0.30 16.65
C SER A 90 2.44 1.30 15.61
N LEU A 91 2.32 0.86 14.35
CA LEU A 91 1.67 1.61 13.28
C LEU A 91 0.16 1.37 13.23
N GLY A 92 -0.44 0.75 14.26
CA GLY A 92 -1.87 0.47 14.36
C GLY A 92 -2.41 -0.49 13.29
N ILE A 93 -1.57 -1.34 12.72
CA ILE A 93 -1.95 -2.32 11.70
C ILE A 93 -2.32 -3.64 12.36
N ASN A 94 -3.49 -4.16 11.97
CA ASN A 94 -4.00 -5.44 12.40
C ASN A 94 -4.41 -6.35 11.24
N ASN A 95 -4.93 -7.54 11.56
CA ASN A 95 -5.24 -8.55 10.56
C ASN A 95 -6.47 -8.19 9.69
N GLN A 96 -7.21 -7.15 10.06
CA GLN A 96 -8.34 -6.59 9.32
C GLN A 96 -7.93 -5.36 8.51
N SER A 97 -6.73 -4.81 8.75
CA SER A 97 -6.30 -3.56 8.15
C SER A 97 -6.10 -3.67 6.63
N LYS A 98 -6.58 -2.65 5.91
CA LYS A 98 -6.11 -2.33 4.57
C LYS A 98 -5.07 -1.22 4.67
N VAL A 99 -3.93 -1.40 4.02
CA VAL A 99 -2.81 -0.47 4.12
C VAL A 99 -2.64 0.27 2.79
N ILE A 100 -2.80 1.59 2.81
CA ILE A 100 -2.41 2.45 1.68
C ILE A 100 -0.97 2.90 1.90
N VAL A 101 -0.09 2.63 0.95
CA VAL A 101 1.28 3.14 0.96
C VAL A 101 1.39 4.28 -0.05
N THR A 102 1.99 5.38 0.39
CA THR A 102 2.23 6.57 -0.44
C THR A 102 3.67 7.05 -0.28
N PHE A 103 4.15 7.75 -1.30
CA PHE A 103 5.51 8.27 -1.41
C PHE A 103 5.49 9.79 -1.60
N VAL A 104 6.63 10.41 -1.33
CA VAL A 104 6.90 11.82 -1.64
C VAL A 104 7.92 11.92 -2.76
N LYS A 105 7.75 12.88 -3.67
CA LYS A 105 8.74 13.23 -4.72
C LYS A 105 9.29 11.99 -5.44
N ASP A 106 10.61 11.76 -5.37
CA ASP A 106 11.35 10.69 -6.02
C ASP A 106 11.55 9.44 -5.12
N GLU A 107 10.88 9.36 -3.96
CA GLU A 107 11.01 8.24 -3.01
C GLU A 107 10.23 6.97 -3.42
N VAL A 108 9.85 6.85 -4.70
CA VAL A 108 9.11 5.71 -5.26
C VAL A 108 9.82 4.38 -4.98
N THR A 109 11.12 4.30 -5.21
CA THR A 109 11.89 3.04 -5.07
C THR A 109 11.93 2.54 -3.62
N VAL A 110 12.11 3.43 -2.65
CA VAL A 110 12.13 3.03 -1.23
C VAL A 110 10.72 2.69 -0.74
N THR A 111 9.71 3.38 -1.24
CA THR A 111 8.32 3.08 -0.94
C THR A 111 7.90 1.73 -1.52
N ALA A 112 8.34 1.40 -2.74
CA ALA A 112 8.15 0.07 -3.34
C ALA A 112 8.82 -1.03 -2.50
N ARG A 113 9.98 -0.75 -1.90
CA ARG A 113 10.61 -1.67 -0.95
C ARG A 113 9.73 -1.88 0.29
N MET A 114 9.08 -0.84 0.81
CA MET A 114 8.15 -0.95 1.94
C MET A 114 6.90 -1.75 1.59
N PHE A 115 6.32 -1.53 0.41
CA PHE A 115 5.22 -2.34 -0.11
C PHE A 115 5.57 -3.84 -0.06
N LEU A 116 6.74 -4.22 -0.58
CA LEU A 116 7.21 -5.61 -0.57
C LEU A 116 7.43 -6.15 0.84
N MET A 117 7.94 -5.32 1.76
CA MET A 117 8.13 -5.73 3.15
C MET A 117 6.81 -5.94 3.88
N LEU A 118 5.80 -5.12 3.62
CA LEU A 118 4.45 -5.28 4.17
C LEU A 118 3.82 -6.60 3.69
N GLU A 119 3.92 -6.90 2.40
CA GLU A 119 3.46 -8.20 1.87
C GLU A 119 4.23 -9.38 2.46
N TYR A 120 5.55 -9.27 2.58
CA TYR A 120 6.41 -10.28 3.22
C TYR A 120 6.00 -10.56 4.67
N LEU A 121 5.53 -9.52 5.39
CA LEU A 121 5.04 -9.62 6.77
C LEU A 121 3.60 -10.12 6.88
N GLY A 122 3.02 -10.63 5.79
CA GLY A 122 1.72 -11.30 5.79
C GLY A 122 0.54 -10.43 5.34
N LEU A 123 0.79 -9.21 4.86
CA LEU A 123 -0.26 -8.30 4.36
C LEU A 123 -0.53 -8.47 2.85
N LYS A 124 -0.12 -9.59 2.25
CA LYS A 124 -0.36 -9.85 0.82
C LYS A 124 -1.85 -9.68 0.47
N GLY A 125 -2.14 -8.86 -0.54
CA GLY A 125 -3.51 -8.53 -0.95
C GLY A 125 -4.24 -7.52 -0.05
N GLN A 126 -3.59 -7.01 1.01
CA GLN A 126 -4.10 -5.95 1.89
C GLN A 126 -3.36 -4.63 1.71
N VAL A 127 -2.25 -4.63 0.98
CA VAL A 127 -1.47 -3.42 0.68
C VAL A 127 -1.87 -2.86 -0.67
N LEU A 128 -2.24 -1.58 -0.68
CA LEU A 128 -2.58 -0.79 -1.85
C LEU A 128 -1.60 0.36 -1.96
N TRP A 129 -1.45 0.90 -3.16
CA TRP A 129 -0.52 1.94 -3.53
C TRP A 129 -1.30 3.18 -3.98
N LEU A 130 -1.00 4.34 -3.41
CA LEU A 130 -1.59 5.60 -3.89
C LEU A 130 -0.93 6.01 -5.20
N ASP A 131 -1.70 6.01 -6.29
CA ASP A 131 -1.24 6.45 -7.59
C ASP A 131 -0.84 7.94 -7.54
N GLY A 132 0.35 8.25 -8.06
CA GLY A 132 0.94 9.59 -8.03
C GLY A 132 1.41 10.12 -6.66
N GLY A 133 1.18 9.39 -5.57
CA GLY A 133 1.68 9.74 -4.23
C GLY A 133 1.16 11.08 -3.69
N LEU A 134 1.96 11.71 -2.81
CA LEU A 134 1.60 13.00 -2.19
C LEU A 134 1.47 14.15 -3.21
N GLU A 135 2.24 14.12 -4.30
CA GLU A 135 2.21 15.20 -5.29
C GLU A 135 0.87 15.22 -6.06
N ASP A 136 0.38 14.06 -6.52
CA ASP A 136 -0.92 14.00 -7.19
C ASP A 136 -2.08 14.21 -6.21
N TRP A 137 -1.94 13.78 -4.95
CA TRP A 137 -2.89 14.12 -3.90
C TRP A 137 -3.10 15.64 -3.78
N LYS A 138 -2.00 16.40 -3.71
CA LYS A 138 -2.03 17.87 -3.69
C LYS A 138 -2.55 18.47 -4.99
N ALA A 139 -2.16 17.92 -6.14
CA ALA A 139 -2.64 18.39 -7.45
C ALA A 139 -4.17 18.28 -7.61
N ASN A 140 -4.79 17.33 -6.91
CA ASN A 140 -6.25 17.18 -6.85
C ASN A 140 -6.91 18.09 -5.78
N GLY A 141 -6.15 18.88 -5.03
CA GLY A 141 -6.67 19.83 -4.04
C GLY A 141 -7.10 19.21 -2.71
N PHE A 142 -6.65 17.99 -2.40
CA PHE A 142 -6.98 17.30 -1.16
C PHE A 142 -6.12 17.77 0.03
N PRO A 143 -6.64 17.68 1.27
CA PRO A 143 -5.99 18.25 2.43
C PRO A 143 -4.70 17.53 2.82
N VAL A 144 -3.73 18.30 3.31
CA VAL A 144 -2.49 17.81 3.94
C VAL A 144 -2.43 18.29 5.38
N ALA A 145 -1.69 17.57 6.21
CA ALA A 145 -1.44 17.90 7.60
C ALA A 145 0.04 18.26 7.83
N LYS A 146 0.30 18.88 8.98
CA LYS A 146 1.63 19.26 9.47
C LYS A 146 1.76 18.93 10.96
N GLY A 147 3.00 18.80 11.43
CA GLY A 147 3.35 18.57 12.83
C GLY A 147 3.44 17.09 13.21
N ASN A 148 3.80 16.85 14.47
CA ASN A 148 4.06 15.51 14.99
C ASN A 148 2.76 14.72 15.14
N VAL A 149 2.77 13.46 14.71
CA VAL A 149 1.78 12.47 15.10
C VAL A 149 2.41 11.56 16.15
N THR A 150 2.07 11.78 17.43
CA THR A 150 2.80 11.16 18.53
C THR A 150 2.34 9.75 18.88
N GLU A 151 1.10 9.35 18.56
CA GLU A 151 0.55 8.00 18.81
C GLU A 151 -0.56 7.67 17.79
N TYR A 152 -0.77 6.37 17.50
CA TYR A 152 -1.70 5.86 16.47
C TYR A 152 -2.71 4.85 17.02
#